data_AF-A0A349LJC6-F1
#
_entry.id   AF-A0A349LJC6-F1
#
_cell.length_a   1.000
_cell.length_b   1.000
_cell.length_c   1.000
_cell.angle_alpha   90.00
_cell.angle_beta   90.00
_cell.angle_gamma   90.00
#
_symmetry.space_group_name_H-M   'P 1'
#
loop_
_entity.id
_entity.type
_entity.pdbx_description
1 polymer ?
#
loop_
_entity_poly.entity_id
_entity_poly.type
_entity_poly.pdbx_seq_one_letter_code
_entity_poly.pdbx_strand_id
1 'polypeptide(L)'
;MDRLITAWALAGVGSTLVIAVVRLSSRGWETVINGLSPIEWVVLALTSTVFFYGEGVMALERRWVPHVVNRSRELRRKSGAAVRIGAPLYAMGLIGAPVRKLVRTWLGVCAIVAAILIVQAFAEPWRGIIDLSVAGALAWGTIALIRSLPDALS
;
A
#
# COMPACT_ATOMS: atom_id res chain seq x y z
N MET A 1 13.19 4.43 -23.55
CA MET A 1 13.82 4.09 -22.25
C MET A 1 13.03 4.65 -21.06
N ASP A 2 12.44 5.84 -21.19
CA ASP A 2 11.77 6.56 -20.09
C ASP A 2 10.45 5.91 -19.60
N ARG A 3 9.68 5.31 -20.52
CA ARG A 3 8.48 4.53 -20.19
C ARG A 3 8.82 3.25 -19.42
N LEU A 4 9.95 2.60 -19.72
CA LEU A 4 10.39 1.37 -19.03
C LEU A 4 10.73 1.64 -17.56
N ILE A 5 11.38 2.77 -17.25
CA ILE A 5 11.69 3.15 -15.87
C ILE A 5 10.41 3.49 -15.10
N THR A 6 9.46 4.18 -15.76
CA THR A 6 8.14 4.46 -15.16
C THR A 6 7.38 3.16 -14.87
N ALA A 7 7.35 2.23 -15.83
CA ALA A 7 6.75 0.92 -15.67
C ALA A 7 7.42 0.11 -14.57
N TRP A 8 8.75 0.09 -14.51
CA TRP A 8 9.51 -0.57 -13.45
C TRP A 8 9.16 -0.02 -12.06
N ALA A 9 9.10 1.31 -11.92
CA ALA A 9 8.72 1.95 -10.67
C ALA A 9 7.32 1.51 -10.21
N LEU A 10 6.33 1.61 -11.10
CA LEU A 10 4.94 1.27 -10.78
C LEU A 10 4.74 -0.23 -10.56
N ALA A 11 5.43 -1.06 -11.33
CA ALA A 11 5.43 -2.51 -11.15
C ALA A 11 6.01 -2.89 -9.78
N GLY A 12 7.17 -2.37 -9.40
CA GLY A 12 7.76 -2.67 -8.08
C GLY A 12 6.89 -2.22 -6.91
N VAL A 13 6.27 -1.04 -7.03
CA VAL A 13 5.31 -0.55 -6.03
C VAL A 13 4.07 -1.46 -5.98
N GLY A 14 3.49 -1.79 -7.13
CA GLY A 14 2.34 -2.70 -7.24
C GLY A 14 2.64 -4.08 -6.68
N SER A 15 3.79 -4.67 -7.00
CA SER A 15 4.22 -5.96 -6.44
C SER A 15 4.32 -5.92 -4.92
N THR A 16 4.82 -4.83 -4.33
CA THR A 16 4.89 -4.67 -2.88
C THR A 16 3.49 -4.68 -2.25
N LEU A 17 2.52 -3.98 -2.86
CA LEU A 17 1.13 -4.00 -2.41
C LEU A 17 0.50 -5.39 -2.57
N VAL A 18 0.68 -6.04 -3.73
CA VAL A 18 0.13 -7.38 -3.98
C VAL A 18 0.66 -8.40 -2.96
N ILE A 19 1.96 -8.37 -2.67
CA ILE A 19 2.57 -9.25 -1.65
C ILE A 19 1.95 -8.99 -0.27
N ALA A 20 1.75 -7.71 0.09
CA ALA A 20 1.11 -7.35 1.35
C ALA A 20 -0.36 -7.83 1.39
N VAL A 21 -1.12 -7.64 0.32
CA VAL A 21 -2.50 -8.12 0.19
C VAL A 21 -2.56 -9.63 0.39
N VAL A 22 -1.76 -10.41 -0.35
CA VAL A 22 -1.75 -11.88 -0.26
C VAL A 22 -1.38 -12.36 1.14
N ARG A 23 -0.35 -11.77 1.75
CA ARG A 23 0.11 -12.17 3.08
C ARG A 23 -0.94 -11.90 4.17
N LEU A 24 -1.58 -10.72 4.12
CA LEU A 24 -2.57 -10.31 5.11
C LEU A 24 -3.91 -11.03 4.89
N SER A 25 -4.33 -11.20 3.63
CA SER A 25 -5.56 -11.92 3.31
C SER A 25 -5.46 -13.39 3.67
N SER A 26 -4.31 -14.05 3.46
CA SER A 26 -4.12 -15.45 3.86
C SER A 26 -4.38 -15.64 5.36
N ARG A 27 -3.78 -14.80 6.21
CA ARG A 27 -3.98 -14.87 7.67
C ARG A 27 -5.42 -14.52 8.07
N GLY A 28 -5.97 -13.46 7.48
CA GLY A 28 -7.35 -13.06 7.74
C GLY A 28 -8.37 -14.11 7.29
N TRP A 29 -8.07 -14.83 6.21
CA TRP A 29 -8.94 -15.88 5.69
C TRP A 29 -8.92 -17.14 6.56
N GLU A 30 -7.76 -17.52 7.10
CA GLU A 30 -7.67 -18.59 8.12
C GLU A 30 -8.58 -18.30 9.31
N THR A 31 -8.65 -17.03 9.73
CA THR A 31 -9.52 -16.59 10.82
C THR A 31 -11.00 -16.76 10.50
N VAL A 32 -11.42 -16.45 9.27
CA VAL A 32 -12.80 -16.66 8.82
C VAL A 32 -13.13 -18.16 8.76
N ILE A 33 -12.20 -18.98 8.25
CA ILE A 33 -12.39 -20.44 8.15
C ILE A 33 -12.49 -21.10 9.52
N ASN A 34 -11.71 -20.64 10.50
CA ASN A 34 -11.74 -21.15 11.88
C ASN A 34 -13.04 -20.79 12.63
N GLY A 35 -13.89 -19.99 12.02
CA GLY A 35 -15.20 -19.61 12.55
C GLY A 35 -15.15 -18.30 13.30
N LEU A 36 -16.15 -17.46 13.04
CA LEU A 36 -16.38 -16.20 13.72
C LEU A 36 -17.74 -16.24 14.40
N SER A 37 -17.79 -15.76 15.64
CA SER A 37 -19.02 -15.46 16.34
C SER A 37 -19.79 -14.31 15.65
N PRO A 38 -21.10 -14.15 15.92
CA PRO A 38 -21.88 -13.07 15.31
C PRO A 38 -21.31 -11.67 15.56
N ILE A 39 -20.75 -11.41 16.75
CA ILE A 39 -20.15 -10.11 17.06
C ILE A 39 -18.87 -9.87 16.26
N GLU A 40 -18.05 -10.91 16.06
CA GLU A 40 -16.83 -10.81 15.27
C GLU A 40 -17.12 -10.57 13.78
N TRP A 41 -18.21 -11.13 13.24
CA TRP A 41 -18.70 -10.79 11.91
C TRP A 41 -19.09 -9.32 11.78
N VAL A 42 -19.81 -8.79 12.77
CA VAL A 42 -20.18 -7.37 12.81
C VAL A 42 -18.94 -6.50 12.87
N VAL A 43 -17.96 -6.84 13.73
CA VAL A 43 -16.70 -6.11 13.83
C VAL A 43 -15.95 -6.17 12.51
N LEU A 44 -15.81 -7.34 11.89
CA LEU A 44 -15.17 -7.49 10.58
C LEU A 44 -15.84 -6.63 9.50
N ALA A 45 -17.17 -6.59 9.45
CA ALA A 45 -17.88 -5.75 8.49
C ALA A 45 -17.58 -4.26 8.73
N LEU A 46 -17.70 -3.80 9.98
CA LEU A 46 -17.45 -2.41 10.35
C LEU A 46 -16.01 -1.99 10.08
N THR A 47 -15.02 -2.77 10.54
CA THR A 47 -13.61 -2.48 10.31
C THR A 47 -13.28 -2.50 8.83
N SER A 48 -13.80 -3.47 8.07
CA SER A 48 -13.56 -3.54 6.63
C SER A 48 -14.10 -2.32 5.90
N THR A 49 -15.29 -1.82 6.26
CA THR A 49 -15.82 -0.57 5.69
C THR A 49 -14.96 0.64 6.05
N VAL A 50 -14.55 0.78 7.32
CA VAL A 50 -13.73 1.90 7.78
C VAL A 50 -12.36 1.91 7.11
N PHE A 51 -11.66 0.77 7.07
CA PHE A 51 -10.35 0.65 6.41
C PHE A 51 -10.48 0.83 4.90
N PHE A 52 -11.49 0.23 4.26
CA PHE A 52 -11.70 0.40 2.83
C PHE A 52 -11.88 1.87 2.46
N TYR A 53 -12.73 2.60 3.19
CA TYR A 53 -12.96 4.01 2.88
C TYR A 53 -11.78 4.91 3.30
N GLY A 54 -11.31 4.76 4.53
CA GLY A 54 -10.25 5.61 5.10
C GLY A 54 -8.88 5.34 4.47
N GLU A 55 -8.41 4.10 4.53
CA GLU A 55 -7.11 3.73 3.97
C GLU A 55 -7.20 3.50 2.45
N GLY A 56 -8.18 2.72 1.99
CA GLY A 56 -8.32 2.38 0.57
C GLY A 56 -8.63 3.61 -0.30
N VAL A 57 -9.74 4.30 -0.05
CA VAL A 57 -10.22 5.39 -0.92
C VAL A 57 -9.56 6.73 -0.58
N MET A 58 -9.56 7.14 0.69
CA MET A 58 -9.06 8.47 1.04
C MET A 58 -7.53 8.56 1.02
N ALA A 59 -6.84 7.58 1.63
CA ALA A 59 -5.38 7.62 1.75
C ALA A 59 -4.68 7.08 0.49
N LEU A 60 -5.01 5.86 0.04
CA LEU A 60 -4.35 5.21 -1.09
C LEU A 60 -4.85 5.78 -2.42
N GLU A 61 -6.13 5.57 -2.70
CA GLU A 61 -7.00 6.23 -3.69
C GLU A 61 -6.52 7.62 -4.10
N ARG A 62 -6.94 8.59 -3.28
CA ARG A 62 -6.96 10.00 -3.66
C ARG A 62 -5.64 10.72 -3.42
N ARG A 63 -4.73 10.17 -2.60
CA ARG A 63 -3.52 10.87 -2.17
C ARG A 63 -2.25 10.13 -2.59
N TRP A 64 -2.10 8.87 -2.19
CA TRP A 64 -0.84 8.15 -2.37
C TRP A 64 -0.63 7.66 -3.80
N VAL A 65 -1.65 7.11 -4.48
CA VAL A 65 -1.53 6.68 -5.88
C VAL A 65 -1.15 7.85 -6.81
N PRO A 66 -1.83 9.01 -6.78
CA PRO A 66 -1.41 10.18 -7.55
C PRO A 66 0.01 10.65 -7.23
N HIS A 67 0.41 10.57 -5.96
CA HIS A 67 1.78 10.89 -5.54
C HIS A 67 2.80 9.98 -6.21
N VAL A 68 2.59 8.65 -6.16
CA VAL A 68 3.46 7.64 -6.76
C VAL A 68 3.56 7.81 -8.28
N VAL A 69 2.43 8.06 -8.95
CA VAL A 69 2.38 8.29 -10.41
C VAL A 69 3.13 9.56 -10.81
N ASN A 70 2.95 10.66 -10.08
CA ASN A 70 3.67 11.89 -10.38
C ASN A 70 5.19 11.73 -10.19
N ARG A 71 5.59 11.05 -9.10
CA ARG A 71 7.01 10.78 -8.82
C ARG A 71 7.64 9.80 -9.80
N SER A 72 6.90 8.81 -10.30
CA SER A 72 7.41 7.90 -11.33
C SER A 72 7.63 8.62 -12.67
N ARG A 73 6.80 9.61 -13.02
CA ARG A 73 7.02 10.47 -14.19
C ARG A 73 8.24 11.37 -14.05
N GLU A 74 8.55 11.87 -12.85
CA GLU A 74 9.76 12.66 -12.60
C GLU A 74 11.05 11.89 -12.92
N LEU A 75 11.05 10.55 -12.77
CA LEU A 75 12.21 9.70 -13.09
C LEU A 75 12.62 9.79 -14.56
N ARG A 76 11.68 10.11 -15.47
CA ARG A 76 11.97 10.28 -16.90
C ARG A 76 13.01 11.36 -17.17
N ARG A 77 13.14 12.34 -16.28
CA ARG A 77 14.08 13.48 -16.40
C ARG A 77 15.37 13.28 -15.62
N LYS A 78 15.53 12.17 -14.90
CA LYS A 78 16.71 11.91 -14.05
C LYS A 78 17.67 10.92 -14.70
N SER A 79 18.95 11.28 -14.73
CA SER A 79 20.06 10.43 -15.13
C SER A 79 20.76 9.87 -13.90
N GLY A 80 20.89 8.54 -13.82
CA GLY A 80 21.61 7.86 -12.73
C GLY A 80 21.21 6.40 -12.58
N ALA A 81 22.17 5.48 -12.65
CA ALA A 81 21.92 4.04 -12.57
C ALA A 81 21.29 3.63 -11.23
N ALA A 82 21.76 4.19 -10.11
CA ALA A 82 21.20 3.94 -8.78
C ALA A 82 19.73 4.36 -8.65
N VAL A 83 19.34 5.48 -9.28
CA VAL A 83 17.95 5.97 -9.31
C VAL A 83 17.06 5.06 -10.16
N ARG A 84 17.60 4.43 -11.20
CA ARG A 84 16.87 3.48 -12.06
C ARG A 84 16.62 2.15 -11.35
N ILE A 85 17.60 1.63 -10.61
CA ILE A 85 17.43 0.40 -9.81
C ILE A 85 16.43 0.68 -8.68
N GLY A 86 16.61 1.76 -7.93
CA GLY A 86 15.72 2.18 -6.84
C GLY A 86 14.45 2.90 -7.28
N ALA A 87 14.03 2.79 -8.55
CA ALA A 87 12.90 3.52 -9.08
C ALA A 87 11.58 3.34 -8.29
N PRO A 88 11.23 2.13 -7.80
CA PRO A 88 10.05 1.95 -6.94
C PRO A 88 10.15 2.76 -5.64
N LEU A 89 11.31 2.73 -4.97
CA LEU A 89 11.55 3.48 -3.73
C LEU A 89 11.50 5.00 -3.97
N TYR A 90 12.00 5.44 -5.12
CA TYR A 90 11.93 6.85 -5.52
C TYR A 90 10.48 7.29 -5.74
N ALA A 91 9.68 6.46 -6.40
CA ALA A 91 8.26 6.73 -6.66
C ALA A 91 7.44 6.80 -5.37
N MET A 92 7.74 5.97 -4.38
CA MET A 92 7.15 6.05 -3.02
C MET A 92 7.63 7.27 -2.21
N GLY A 93 8.62 8.02 -2.71
CA GLY A 93 9.17 9.17 -1.99
C GLY A 93 10.09 8.79 -0.82
N LEU A 94 10.57 7.54 -0.77
CA LEU A 94 11.48 7.03 0.26
C LEU A 94 12.94 7.42 0.00
N ILE A 95 13.26 7.80 -1.24
CA ILE A 95 14.57 8.31 -1.66
C ILE A 95 14.39 9.45 -2.65
N GLY A 96 15.42 10.29 -2.80
CA GLY A 96 15.48 11.32 -3.83
C GLY A 96 14.39 12.40 -3.72
N ALA A 97 13.96 12.69 -2.50
CA ALA A 97 13.06 13.79 -2.14
C ALA A 97 13.78 14.79 -1.19
N PRO A 98 13.36 16.07 -1.14
CA PRO A 98 13.89 17.02 -0.16
C PRO A 98 13.73 16.51 1.28
N VAL A 99 14.67 16.86 2.16
CA VAL A 99 14.76 16.35 3.55
C VAL A 99 13.41 16.41 4.28
N ARG A 100 12.69 17.54 4.19
CA ARG A 100 11.37 17.72 4.82
C ARG A 100 10.34 16.68 4.37
N LYS A 101 10.30 16.36 3.07
CA LYS A 101 9.38 15.35 2.52
C LYS A 101 9.85 13.95 2.90
N LEU A 102 11.16 13.70 2.85
CA LEU A 102 11.77 12.42 3.22
C LEU A 102 11.43 12.03 4.65
N VAL A 103 11.62 12.95 5.61
CA VAL A 103 11.27 12.74 7.02
C VAL A 103 9.78 12.38 7.16
N ARG A 104 8.89 13.11 6.50
CA ARG A 104 7.44 12.82 6.56
C ARG A 104 7.11 11.42 6.02
N THR A 105 7.72 11.01 4.90
CA THR A 105 7.49 9.68 4.34
C THR A 105 8.00 8.59 5.29
N TRP A 106 9.20 8.75 5.84
CA TRP A 106 9.77 7.80 6.79
C TRP A 106 8.99 7.73 8.10
N LEU A 107 8.49 8.85 8.61
CA LEU A 107 7.57 8.84 9.76
C LEU A 107 6.29 8.07 9.45
N GLY A 108 5.75 8.20 8.23
CA GLY A 108 4.61 7.39 7.78
C GLY A 108 4.93 5.89 7.77
N VAL A 109 6.10 5.51 7.24
CA VAL A 109 6.56 4.11 7.28
C VAL A 109 6.70 3.61 8.72
N CYS A 110 7.33 4.39 9.60
CA CYS A 110 7.47 4.04 11.01
C CYS A 110 6.10 3.88 11.69
N ALA A 111 5.13 4.75 11.39
CA ALA A 111 3.77 4.64 11.91
C ALA A 111 3.07 3.37 11.44
N ILE A 112 3.20 3.00 10.16
CA ILE A 112 2.65 1.75 9.63
C ILE A 112 3.31 0.53 10.29
N VAL A 113 4.64 0.54 10.43
CA VAL A 113 5.37 -0.55 11.11
C VAL A 113 4.91 -0.67 12.57
N ALA A 114 4.78 0.45 13.29
CA ALA A 114 4.27 0.46 14.65
C ALA A 114 2.84 -0.10 14.73
N ALA A 115 1.96 0.30 13.81
CA ALA A 115 0.59 -0.22 13.74
C ALA A 115 0.58 -1.75 13.51
N ILE A 116 1.42 -2.26 12.61
CA ILE A 116 1.56 -3.71 12.37
C ILE A 116 2.01 -4.43 13.64
N LEU A 117 3.00 -3.90 14.35
CA LEU A 117 3.49 -4.50 15.60
C LEU A 117 2.43 -4.51 16.70
N ILE A 118 1.62 -3.46 16.79
CA ILE A 118 0.48 -3.40 17.73
C ILE A 118 -0.56 -4.46 17.36
N VAL A 119 -0.97 -4.54 16.09
CA VAL A 119 -1.95 -5.53 15.62
C VAL A 119 -1.43 -6.96 15.81
N GLN A 120 -0.12 -7.17 15.64
CA GLN A 120 0.50 -8.48 15.87
C GLN A 120 0.39 -8.96 17.33
N ALA A 121 0.23 -8.05 18.29
CA ALA A 121 0.04 -8.40 19.69
C ALA A 121 -1.40 -8.82 20.02
N PHE A 122 -2.36 -8.65 19.11
CA PHE A 122 -3.73 -9.05 19.34
C PHE A 122 -3.89 -10.57 19.20
N ALA A 123 -4.71 -11.15 20.07
CA ALA A 123 -5.11 -12.55 19.98
C ALA A 123 -6.02 -12.79 18.76
N GLU A 124 -6.01 -14.01 18.24
CA GLU A 124 -7.01 -14.42 17.25
C GLU A 124 -8.40 -14.45 17.93
N PRO A 125 -9.49 -14.06 17.23
CA PRO A 125 -9.56 -13.71 15.80
C PRO A 125 -9.33 -12.23 15.47
N TRP A 126 -9.08 -11.37 16.47
CA TRP A 126 -9.03 -9.91 16.30
C TRP A 126 -7.94 -9.46 15.33
N ARG A 127 -6.77 -10.10 15.41
CA ARG A 127 -5.66 -9.85 14.49
C ARG A 127 -6.06 -10.19 13.05
N GLY A 128 -6.60 -11.38 12.81
CA GLY A 128 -7.05 -11.79 11.49
C GLY A 128 -8.14 -10.89 10.90
N ILE A 129 -9.08 -10.43 11.73
CA ILE A 129 -10.11 -9.46 11.31
C ILE A 129 -9.48 -8.18 10.78
N ILE A 130 -8.54 -7.59 11.53
CA ILE A 130 -7.86 -6.36 11.11
C ILE A 130 -7.01 -6.60 9.87
N ASP A 131 -6.24 -7.70 9.82
CA ASP A 131 -5.42 -8.05 8.67
C ASP A 131 -6.28 -8.21 7.39
N LEU A 132 -7.47 -8.80 7.50
CA LEU A 132 -8.41 -8.93 6.38
C LEU A 132 -8.97 -7.57 5.92
N SER A 133 -9.35 -6.70 6.87
CA SER A 133 -9.81 -5.34 6.57
C SER A 133 -8.73 -4.49 5.89
N VAL A 134 -7.49 -4.57 6.37
CA VAL A 134 -6.33 -3.88 5.76
C VAL A 134 -6.03 -4.46 4.38
N ALA A 135 -6.10 -5.78 4.20
CA ALA A 135 -5.93 -6.42 2.89
C ALA A 135 -6.94 -5.90 1.87
N GLY A 136 -8.20 -5.71 2.25
CA GLY A 136 -9.23 -5.11 1.40
C GLY A 136 -8.89 -3.67 0.97
N ALA A 137 -8.43 -2.84 1.91
CA ALA A 137 -8.00 -1.48 1.61
C ALA A 137 -6.78 -1.44 0.66
N LEU A 138 -5.78 -2.28 0.90
CA LEU A 138 -4.60 -2.39 0.05
C LEU A 138 -4.93 -2.95 -1.34
N ALA A 139 -5.88 -3.88 -1.44
CA ALA A 139 -6.38 -4.39 -2.71
C ALA A 139 -7.02 -3.26 -3.53
N TRP A 140 -7.82 -2.39 -2.90
CA TRP A 140 -8.36 -1.21 -3.56
C TRP A 140 -7.27 -0.25 -4.03
N GLY A 141 -6.28 0.05 -3.17
CA GLY A 141 -5.13 0.87 -3.55
C GLY A 141 -4.33 0.28 -4.72
N THR A 142 -4.20 -1.05 -4.77
CA THR A 142 -3.56 -1.77 -5.89
C THR A 142 -4.36 -1.61 -7.18
N ILE A 143 -5.69 -1.78 -7.11
CA ILE A 143 -6.58 -1.59 -8.26
C ILE A 143 -6.48 -0.15 -8.78
N ALA A 144 -6.50 0.84 -7.88
CA ALA A 144 -6.38 2.24 -8.27
C ALA A 144 -5.02 2.55 -8.92
N LEU A 145 -3.93 1.98 -8.40
CA LEU A 145 -2.61 2.06 -9.03
C LEU A 145 -2.63 1.47 -10.44
N ILE A 146 -3.23 0.29 -10.63
CA ILE A 146 -3.35 -0.35 -11.94
C ILE A 146 -4.18 0.51 -12.90
N ARG A 147 -5.31 1.06 -12.45
CA ARG A 147 -6.15 1.97 -13.25
C ARG A 147 -5.39 3.21 -13.72
N SER A 148 -4.41 3.68 -12.94
CA SER A 148 -3.59 4.85 -13.29
C SER A 148 -2.43 4.55 -14.26
N LEU A 149 -2.18 3.29 -14.60
CA LEU A 149 -1.06 2.90 -15.48
C LEU A 149 -1.12 3.53 -16.88
N PRO A 150 -2.25 3.53 -17.60
CA PRO A 150 -2.31 4.11 -18.95
C PRO A 150 -1.93 5.59 -18.94
N ASP A 151 -2.49 6.34 -17.99
CA ASP A 151 -2.17 7.75 -17.82
C ASP A 151 -0.68 7.91 -17.47
N ALA A 152 -0.17 7.13 -16.53
CA ALA A 152 1.23 7.23 -16.09
C ALA A 152 2.24 6.95 -17.22
N LEU A 153 1.88 6.10 -18.17
CA LEU A 153 2.73 5.66 -19.28
C LEU A 153 2.62 6.51 -20.56
N SER A 154 1.58 7.35 -20.68
CA SER A 154 1.50 8.37 -21.74
C SER A 154 2.77 9.23 -21.79
#